data_AF-A0A3M9MAR5-F1
#
_entry.id   AF-A0A3M9MAR5-F1
#
_cell.length_a   1.000
_cell.length_b   1.000
_cell.length_c   1.000
_cell.angle_alpha   90.00
_cell.angle_beta   90.00
_cell.angle_gamma   90.00
#
_symmetry.space_group_name_H-M   'P 1'
#
loop_
_entity.id
_entity.type
_entity.pdbx_description
1 polymer ?
#
loop_
_entity_poly.entity_id
_entity_poly.type
_entity_poly.pdbx_seq_one_letter_code
_entity_poly.pdbx_strand_id
1 'polypeptide(L)'
;MKDRYEQLMMQEEAAMGTQVSEWMLPAITERTRRLLTDGGVAHTMHSGGIRLQDKLYELDAMACLTSAVEEVAGDVGFWKVLGVYRAVFA
;
A
#
# COMPACT_ATOMS: atom_id res chain seq x y z
N MET A 1 18.84 -1.26 -27.24
CA MET A 1 18.54 -2.49 -26.48
C MET A 1 17.72 -2.16 -25.23
N LYS A 2 16.67 -1.34 -25.41
CA LYS A 2 15.55 -1.12 -24.48
C LYS A 2 14.38 -1.79 -25.19
N ASP A 3 13.88 -2.91 -24.71
CA ASP A 3 12.61 -3.43 -25.23
C ASP A 3 12.13 -4.56 -24.36
N ARG A 4 12.96 -5.56 -24.07
CA ARG A 4 12.47 -6.76 -23.38
C ARG A 4 12.05 -6.52 -21.92
N TYR A 5 12.79 -5.70 -21.19
CA TYR A 5 12.47 -5.38 -19.79
C TYR A 5 11.28 -4.41 -19.69
N GLU A 6 11.24 -3.38 -20.53
CA GLU A 6 10.10 -2.44 -20.57
C GLU A 6 8.82 -3.13 -21.08
N GLN A 7 8.91 -4.05 -22.04
CA GLN A 7 7.77 -4.85 -22.50
C GLN A 7 7.28 -5.87 -21.47
N LEU A 8 8.20 -6.51 -20.70
CA LEU A 8 7.82 -7.39 -19.59
C LEU A 8 7.12 -6.59 -18.48
N MET A 9 7.63 -5.41 -18.14
CA MET A 9 6.99 -4.51 -17.17
C MET A 9 5.60 -4.03 -17.65
N MET A 10 5.43 -3.71 -18.94
CA MET A 10 4.12 -3.35 -19.50
C MET A 10 3.15 -4.55 -19.56
N GLN A 11 3.63 -5.75 -19.85
CA GLN A 11 2.80 -6.97 -19.83
C GLN A 11 2.41 -7.35 -18.40
N GLU A 12 3.30 -7.18 -17.43
CA GLU A 12 2.97 -7.33 -16.01
C GLU A 12 1.96 -6.25 -15.58
N GLU A 13 2.14 -4.97 -15.94
CA GLU A 13 1.14 -3.92 -15.66
C GLU A 13 -0.25 -4.23 -16.23
N ALA A 14 -0.31 -4.86 -17.41
CA ALA A 14 -1.55 -5.29 -18.05
C ALA A 14 -2.14 -6.59 -17.46
N ALA A 15 -1.32 -7.45 -16.85
CA ALA A 15 -1.71 -8.72 -16.24
C ALA A 15 -1.94 -8.64 -14.72
N MET A 16 -1.41 -7.59 -14.06
CA MET A 16 -1.43 -7.42 -12.61
C MET A 16 -2.79 -6.96 -12.12
N GLY A 17 -3.59 -7.90 -11.61
CA GLY A 17 -4.40 -7.74 -10.40
C GLY A 17 -5.46 -6.63 -10.37
N THR A 18 -6.47 -6.81 -9.51
CA THR A 18 -7.56 -5.84 -9.31
C THR A 18 -7.04 -4.42 -9.16
N GLN A 19 -7.64 -3.45 -9.85
CA GLN A 19 -7.27 -2.05 -9.72
C GLN A 19 -7.72 -1.49 -8.37
N VAL A 20 -6.79 -0.93 -7.57
CA VAL A 20 -7.18 -0.18 -6.35
C VAL A 20 -7.91 1.09 -6.78
N SER A 21 -9.15 1.21 -6.33
CA SER A 21 -10.03 2.34 -6.63
C SER A 21 -10.14 3.26 -5.42
N GLU A 22 -10.45 4.55 -5.64
CA GLU A 22 -10.52 5.55 -4.56
C GLU A 22 -11.49 5.17 -3.44
N TRP A 23 -12.62 4.54 -3.78
CA TRP A 23 -13.61 4.07 -2.81
C TRP A 23 -13.09 2.98 -1.85
N MET A 24 -11.99 2.29 -2.22
CA MET A 24 -11.35 1.27 -1.37
C MET A 24 -10.40 1.87 -0.33
N LEU A 25 -9.94 3.11 -0.52
CA LEU A 25 -8.94 3.75 0.34
C LEU A 25 -9.37 3.82 1.81
N PRO A 26 -10.63 4.11 2.18
CA PRO A 26 -11.05 4.08 3.57
C PRO A 26 -10.89 2.71 4.23
N ALA A 27 -11.23 1.63 3.50
CA ALA A 27 -11.11 0.26 4.00
C ALA A 27 -9.64 -0.16 4.16
N ILE A 28 -8.80 0.17 3.18
CA ILE A 28 -7.34 -0.09 3.23
C ILE A 28 -6.71 0.69 4.38
N THR A 29 -7.07 1.96 4.56
CA THR A 29 -6.56 2.82 5.64
C THR A 29 -6.92 2.23 7.01
N GLU A 30 -8.19 1.89 7.22
CA GLU A 30 -8.65 1.30 8.48
C GLU A 30 -7.99 -0.06 8.75
N ARG A 31 -7.78 -0.89 7.72
CA ARG A 31 -7.10 -2.18 7.88
C ARG A 31 -5.62 -2.01 8.21
N THR A 32 -4.94 -1.10 7.52
CA THR A 32 -3.54 -0.74 7.79
C THR A 32 -3.38 -0.25 9.23
N ARG A 33 -4.29 0.61 9.70
CA ARG A 33 -4.32 1.09 11.09
C ARG A 33 -4.37 -0.05 12.10
N ARG A 34 -5.26 -1.03 11.90
CA ARG A 34 -5.36 -2.20 12.80
C ARG A 34 -4.08 -3.01 12.82
N LEU A 35 -3.51 -3.30 11.67
CA LEU A 35 -2.26 -4.06 11.56
C LEU A 35 -1.10 -3.34 12.25
N LEU A 36 -1.01 -2.02 12.13
CA LEU A 36 -0.04 -1.21 12.86
C LEU A 36 -0.25 -1.29 14.37
N THR A 37 -1.49 -1.18 14.85
CA THR A 37 -1.81 -1.33 16.28
C THR A 37 -1.45 -2.73 16.79
N ASP A 38 -1.82 -3.77 16.06
CA ASP A 38 -1.57 -5.17 16.42
C ASP A 38 -0.05 -5.48 16.42
N GLY A 39 0.70 -4.87 15.51
CA GLY A 39 2.16 -4.95 15.45
C GLY A 39 2.89 -4.07 16.49
N GLY A 40 2.16 -3.31 17.31
CA GLY A 40 2.74 -2.40 18.30
C GLY A 40 3.43 -1.18 17.68
N VAL A 41 3.14 -0.86 16.42
CA VAL A 41 3.72 0.27 15.69
C VAL A 41 3.01 1.57 16.10
N ALA A 42 3.78 2.47 16.71
CA ALA A 42 3.28 3.75 17.18
C ALA A 42 2.93 4.70 16.01
N HIS A 43 1.67 5.11 15.93
CA HIS A 43 1.15 5.98 14.88
C HIS A 43 0.07 6.93 15.39
N THR A 44 -0.27 7.95 14.60
CA THR A 44 -1.38 8.87 14.84
C THR A 44 -2.24 9.02 13.59
N MET A 45 -3.54 9.19 13.78
CA MET A 45 -4.48 9.51 12.70
C MET A 45 -4.55 11.02 12.50
N HIS A 46 -4.43 11.47 11.26
CA HIS A 46 -4.67 12.85 10.84
C HIS A 46 -5.73 12.90 9.74
N SER A 47 -6.25 14.09 9.45
CA SER A 47 -7.29 14.29 8.42
C SER A 47 -6.88 13.87 7.01
N GLY A 48 -5.58 13.64 6.76
CA GLY A 48 -5.03 13.20 5.47
C GLY A 48 -4.49 11.77 5.43
N GLY A 49 -4.43 11.06 6.56
CA GLY A 49 -3.80 9.75 6.61
C GLY A 49 -3.21 9.34 7.96
N ILE A 50 -2.34 8.34 7.91
CA ILE A 50 -1.61 7.78 9.05
C ILE A 50 -0.22 8.43 9.11
N ARG A 51 0.18 8.93 10.29
CA ARG A 51 1.56 9.34 10.54
C ARG A 51 2.25 8.38 11.50
N LEU A 52 3.44 7.93 11.14
CA LEU A 52 4.29 7.14 12.02
C LEU A 52 5.00 8.06 13.01
N GLN A 53 5.09 7.64 14.27
CA GLN A 53 5.79 8.42 15.31
C GLN A 53 7.32 8.30 15.19
N ASP A 54 7.82 7.22 14.61
CA ASP A 54 9.24 6.97 14.35
C ASP A 54 9.43 6.49 12.90
N LYS A 55 10.49 6.97 12.25
CA LYS A 55 10.87 6.61 10.88
C LYS A 55 11.39 5.18 10.76
N LEU A 56 11.83 4.57 11.86
CA LEU A 56 12.29 3.18 11.85
C LEU A 56 11.18 2.20 11.47
N TYR A 57 9.90 2.58 11.66
CA TYR A 57 8.74 1.76 11.34
C TYR A 57 8.26 1.87 9.88
N GLU A 58 8.97 2.59 9.00
CA GLU A 58 8.54 2.73 7.59
C GLU A 58 8.44 1.39 6.86
N LEU A 59 9.33 0.43 7.14
CA LEU A 59 9.28 -0.91 6.55
C LEU A 59 8.10 -1.73 7.09
N ASP A 60 7.84 -1.66 8.40
CA ASP A 60 6.71 -2.35 9.03
C ASP A 60 5.37 -1.78 8.52
N ALA A 61 5.32 -0.46 8.32
CA ALA A 61 4.15 0.21 7.75
C ALA A 61 3.90 -0.18 6.29
N MET A 62 4.96 -0.31 5.48
CA MET A 62 4.84 -0.84 4.12
C MET A 62 4.32 -2.28 4.13
N ALA A 63 4.80 -3.15 5.04
CA ALA A 63 4.31 -4.52 5.14
C ALA A 63 2.83 -4.59 5.57
N CYS A 64 2.43 -3.77 6.54
CA CYS A 64 1.04 -3.65 6.98
C CYS A 64 0.15 -3.16 5.84
N LEU A 65 0.61 -2.17 5.07
CA LEU A 65 -0.13 -1.63 3.94
C LEU A 65 -0.29 -2.66 2.82
N THR A 66 0.78 -3.36 2.43
CA THR A 66 0.71 -4.42 1.41
C THR A 66 -0.33 -5.46 1.80
N SER A 67 -0.29 -5.93 3.05
CA SER A 67 -1.26 -6.90 3.56
C SER A 67 -2.70 -6.38 3.52
N ALA A 68 -2.91 -5.12 3.91
CA ALA A 68 -4.23 -4.48 3.87
C ALA A 68 -4.76 -4.30 2.43
N VAL A 69 -3.88 -3.94 1.51
CA VAL A 69 -4.20 -3.79 0.08
C VAL A 69 -4.55 -5.14 -0.52
N GLU A 70 -3.76 -6.18 -0.23
CA GLU A 70 -4.03 -7.55 -0.68
C GLU A 70 -5.36 -8.12 -0.14
N GLU A 71 -5.70 -7.80 1.11
CA GLU A 71 -6.95 -8.25 1.73
C GLU A 71 -8.18 -7.55 1.13
N VAL A 72 -8.09 -6.25 0.80
CA VAL A 72 -9.23 -5.46 0.31
C VAL A 72 -9.39 -5.54 -1.21
N ALA A 73 -8.29 -5.48 -1.95
CA ALA A 73 -8.29 -5.43 -3.40
C ALA A 73 -7.88 -6.78 -4.05
N GLY A 74 -7.34 -7.73 -3.30
CA GLY A 74 -6.71 -8.94 -3.87
C GLY A 74 -5.25 -8.69 -4.24
N ASP A 75 -4.60 -9.61 -4.96
CA ASP A 75 -3.20 -9.45 -5.36
C ASP A 75 -3.01 -8.20 -6.22
N VAL A 76 -2.25 -7.23 -5.71
CA VAL A 76 -1.93 -5.96 -6.36
C VAL A 76 -0.43 -5.80 -6.32
N GLY A 77 0.24 -5.95 -7.47
CA GLY A 77 1.69 -5.95 -7.46
C GLY A 77 2.32 -4.64 -6.97
N PHE A 78 3.58 -4.73 -6.56
CA PHE A 78 4.30 -3.79 -5.69
C PHE A 78 4.16 -2.29 -6.03
N TRP A 79 4.25 -1.91 -7.31
CA TRP A 79 4.18 -0.50 -7.73
C TRP A 79 2.83 0.15 -7.42
N LYS A 80 1.74 -0.62 -7.43
CA LYS A 80 0.41 -0.11 -7.07
C LYS A 80 0.31 0.15 -5.56
N VAL A 81 0.89 -0.72 -4.73
CA VAL A 81 0.97 -0.52 -3.28
C VAL A 81 1.74 0.76 -2.94
N LEU A 82 2.83 1.05 -3.66
CA LEU A 82 3.60 2.29 -3.48
C LEU A 82 2.77 3.55 -3.76
N GLY A 83 1.86 3.49 -4.73
CA GLY A 83 0.89 4.56 -5.01
C GLY A 83 -0.10 4.75 -3.85
N VAL A 84 -0.61 3.65 -3.30
CA VAL A 84 -1.51 3.68 -2.14
C VAL A 84 -0.77 4.20 -0.89
N TYR A 85 0.51 3.89 -0.72
CA TYR A 85 1.30 4.40 0.41
C TYR A 85 1.29 5.92 0.47
N ARG A 86 1.46 6.59 -0.67
CA ARG A 86 1.37 8.05 -0.73
C ARG A 86 -0.02 8.58 -0.41
N ALA A 87 -1.08 7.84 -0.74
CA ALA A 87 -2.44 8.26 -0.42
C ALA A 87 -2.79 8.06 1.07
N VAL A 88 -2.21 7.03 1.71
CA VAL A 88 -2.50 6.66 3.10
C VAL A 88 -1.58 7.35 4.11
N PHE A 89 -0.33 7.64 3.73
CA PHE A 89 0.71 8.16 4.64
C PHE A 89 1.23 9.57 4.30
N ALA A 90 0.65 10.28 3.32
CA ALA A 90 0.96 11.70 3.07
C ALA A 90 0.33 12.64 4.14
#